data_AF-A0A8R1HP15-F1
#
_entry.id   AF-A0A8R1HP15-F1
#
_cell.length_a   1.000
_cell.length_b   1.000
_cell.length_c   1.000
_cell.angle_alpha   90.00
_cell.angle_beta   90.00
_cell.angle_gamma   90.00
#
_symmetry.space_group_name_H-M   'P 1'
#
loop_
_entity.id
_entity.type
_entity.pdbx_description
1 polymer ?
#
loop_
_entity_poly.entity_id
_entity_poly.type
_entity_poly.pdbx_seq_one_letter_code
_entity_poly.pdbx_strand_id
1 'polypeptide(L)'
;MGKKQHQKDKLYLTTSEWKSIGGHKDDTGTRLQRAQFKRLPINHCSLSLLPFEDPVCARSGEIFELTAIMPYVKKHGKNPCTGKSLTVKDLIQLKFDKDDEGKFRCPVTFRTFTDYSHILAIATTGNVYSNEAVQELNLKRNHLKDLLSDVPFTRNDIIDLQDPNHLEKFNMEQFLHVKLDLKTSEEIKKEKEAMKDPKFYIRRMNNACKSVLDQLEKEYVPKKEEAEKEETADAINAAHFSQGKVAAGFTSTVMAPVTSNKAAVLDDDTVRYSRVKKNGFVRLVTNFGPLNLELYCQKAPKACENFITHCSNGYYNNTKFHRLIKNFMLQGGDPTGTGHGGESIWEKPFKDEFISGFSHDARGVLSMANKGSNTNGSQFFITFRPCKYLDRKHTIFGKLVGGQDTLTAIEKLETEEGTDAPTVPVVVLRAEVFVDPFEEAEKEVQAERAEILKKTSKDAARLASSKEAEALSKPKANGTGVGKYMKSAAAVNKRQGKIEDVPFEAAKKKKFARAGLGDFSKW
;
A
#
# COMPACT_ATOMS: atom_id res chain seq x y z
N MET A 1 -65.47 -12.61 52.93
CA MET A 1 -64.96 -13.72 52.11
C MET A 1 -63.90 -13.19 51.17
N GLY A 2 -62.63 -13.53 51.42
CA GLY A 2 -61.53 -13.18 50.51
C GLY A 2 -61.46 -14.11 49.30
N LYS A 3 -60.73 -13.66 48.27
CA LYS A 3 -59.84 -14.49 47.44
C LYS A 3 -59.14 -13.59 46.40
N LYS A 4 -57.83 -13.83 46.23
CA LYS A 4 -56.88 -13.25 45.26
C LYS A 4 -56.05 -12.04 45.69
N GLN A 5 -55.48 -12.16 46.89
CA GLN A 5 -54.11 -11.70 47.15
C GLN A 5 -53.18 -12.58 46.30
N HIS A 6 -52.77 -12.10 45.12
CA HIS A 6 -51.84 -12.84 44.26
C HIS A 6 -50.43 -12.75 44.88
N GLN A 7 -49.91 -13.94 45.22
CA GLN A 7 -48.59 -14.20 45.79
C GLN A 7 -47.47 -13.42 45.09
N LYS A 8 -46.67 -12.69 45.89
CA LYS A 8 -45.38 -12.12 45.48
C LYS A 8 -44.24 -13.15 45.46
N ASP A 9 -44.49 -14.37 45.96
CA ASP A 9 -43.52 -15.48 46.00
C ASP A 9 -43.85 -16.51 44.93
N LYS A 10 -43.53 -16.21 43.67
CA LYS A 10 -43.47 -17.22 42.60
C LYS A 10 -42.02 -17.64 42.43
N LEU A 11 -41.77 -18.95 42.37
CA LEU A 11 -40.42 -19.52 42.19
C LEU A 11 -39.86 -19.31 40.76
N TYR A 12 -40.59 -18.62 39.90
CA TYR A 12 -40.24 -18.34 38.51
C TYR A 12 -40.73 -16.95 38.11
N LEU A 13 -39.98 -16.25 37.25
CA LEU A 13 -40.38 -14.98 36.65
C LEU A 13 -41.14 -15.21 35.34
N THR A 14 -42.15 -14.39 35.07
CA THR A 14 -42.77 -14.33 33.72
C THR A 14 -41.88 -13.55 32.75
N THR A 15 -42.02 -13.79 31.44
CA THR A 15 -41.25 -13.09 30.39
C THR A 15 -41.48 -11.58 30.39
N SER A 16 -42.68 -11.12 30.74
CA SER A 16 -43.00 -9.71 30.95
C SER A 16 -42.29 -9.11 32.16
N GLU A 17 -42.28 -9.81 33.30
CA GLU A 17 -41.59 -9.37 34.52
C GLU A 17 -40.07 -9.40 34.37
N TRP A 18 -39.53 -10.39 33.64
CA TRP A 18 -38.12 -10.45 33.27
C TRP A 18 -37.70 -9.25 32.42
N LYS A 19 -38.55 -8.80 31.49
CA LYS A 19 -38.28 -7.59 30.69
C LYS A 19 -38.31 -6.29 31.49
N SER A 20 -39.16 -6.17 32.51
CA SER A 20 -39.38 -4.90 33.23
C SER A 20 -38.60 -4.74 34.53
N ILE A 21 -38.32 -5.82 35.26
CA ILE A 21 -37.81 -5.76 36.66
C ILE A 21 -36.31 -6.07 36.77
N GLY A 22 -35.62 -6.42 35.67
CA GLY A 22 -34.16 -6.53 35.68
C GLY A 22 -33.58 -7.84 35.14
N GLY A 23 -34.28 -8.50 34.21
CA GLY A 23 -33.74 -9.62 33.43
C GLY A 23 -32.97 -9.19 32.18
N HIS A 24 -32.80 -7.88 31.94
CA HIS A 24 -31.76 -7.40 31.04
C HIS A 24 -30.43 -7.51 31.80
N LYS A 25 -29.45 -8.24 31.24
CA LYS A 25 -28.06 -7.79 31.41
C LYS A 25 -28.08 -6.33 30.99
N ASP A 26 -27.76 -5.42 31.91
CA ASP A 26 -27.64 -4.00 31.65
C ASP A 26 -27.05 -3.84 30.25
N ASP A 27 -27.79 -3.17 29.37
CA ASP A 27 -27.32 -2.93 28.02
C ASP A 27 -25.92 -2.32 28.16
N THR A 28 -24.93 -2.93 27.50
CA THR A 28 -23.52 -2.58 27.75
C THR A 28 -23.27 -1.07 27.64
N GLY A 29 -24.08 -0.35 26.86
CA GLY A 29 -24.10 1.11 26.79
C GLY A 29 -24.45 1.85 28.09
N THR A 30 -25.47 1.44 28.86
CA THR A 30 -25.84 2.15 30.10
C THR A 30 -24.90 1.85 31.26
N ARG A 31 -24.30 0.64 31.29
CA ARG A 31 -23.25 0.29 32.26
C ARG A 31 -21.91 0.96 31.93
N LEU A 32 -21.57 1.14 30.64
CA LEU A 32 -20.43 1.96 30.20
C LEU A 32 -20.64 3.45 30.53
N GLN A 33 -21.82 4.01 30.30
CA GLN A 33 -22.10 5.42 30.63
C GLN A 33 -21.97 5.73 32.13
N ARG A 34 -22.40 4.81 33.03
CA ARG A 34 -22.17 4.97 34.47
C ARG A 34 -20.71 4.70 34.88
N ALA A 35 -19.99 3.85 34.16
CA ALA A 35 -18.57 3.57 34.40
C ALA A 35 -17.62 4.65 33.82
N GLN A 36 -18.14 5.67 33.14
CA GLN A 36 -17.37 6.71 32.45
C GLN A 36 -17.58 8.14 33.01
N PHE A 37 -18.23 8.31 34.18
CA PHE A 37 -18.31 9.62 34.82
C PHE A 37 -16.90 10.16 35.14
N LYS A 38 -16.45 11.15 34.36
CA LYS A 38 -15.18 11.84 34.60
C LYS A 38 -15.48 13.30 34.93
N ARG A 39 -15.35 13.63 36.21
CA ARG A 39 -15.52 14.98 36.72
C ARG A 39 -14.29 15.82 36.41
N LEU A 40 -14.50 17.04 35.94
CA LEU A 40 -13.42 18.02 35.81
C LEU A 40 -13.01 18.51 37.22
N PRO A 41 -11.72 18.45 37.60
CA PRO A 41 -11.26 19.03 38.86
C PRO A 41 -11.46 20.54 38.85
N ILE A 42 -11.71 21.12 40.02
CA ILE A 42 -12.04 22.56 40.14
C ILE A 42 -10.92 23.49 39.65
N ASN A 43 -9.68 23.01 39.63
CA ASN A 43 -8.51 23.81 39.21
C ASN A 43 -8.34 23.87 37.69
N HIS A 44 -9.26 23.29 36.91
CA HIS A 44 -9.14 23.16 35.46
C HIS A 44 -10.18 24.00 34.71
N CYS A 45 -9.78 24.48 33.54
CA CYS A 45 -10.64 25.18 32.60
C CYS A 45 -11.60 24.19 31.91
N SER A 46 -12.88 24.53 31.85
CA SER A 46 -13.93 23.69 31.25
C SER A 46 -13.87 23.63 29.72
N LEU A 47 -13.09 24.50 29.07
CA LEU A 47 -12.89 24.50 27.61
C LEU A 47 -11.57 23.81 27.19
N SER A 48 -10.45 24.16 27.82
CA SER A 48 -9.14 23.57 27.49
C SER A 48 -8.86 22.27 28.23
N LEU A 49 -9.61 21.98 29.31
CA LEU A 49 -9.41 20.83 30.20
C LEU A 49 -8.02 20.81 30.86
N LEU A 50 -7.33 21.95 30.88
CA LEU A 50 -6.02 22.15 31.50
C LEU A 50 -6.17 22.97 32.80
N PRO A 51 -5.22 22.87 33.75
CA PRO A 51 -5.17 23.77 34.89
C PRO A 51 -5.22 25.24 34.45
N PHE A 52 -6.03 26.05 35.13
CA PHE A 52 -6.13 27.48 34.81
C PHE A 52 -5.08 28.31 35.55
N GLU A 53 -4.72 29.43 34.95
CA GLU A 53 -3.89 30.48 35.56
C GLU A 53 -4.74 31.72 35.82
N ASP A 54 -5.49 32.19 34.81
CA ASP A 54 -6.41 33.32 34.90
C ASP A 54 -7.88 32.86 34.77
N PRO A 55 -8.49 32.38 35.87
CA PRO A 55 -9.83 31.83 35.84
C PRO A 55 -10.89 32.92 35.65
N VAL A 56 -11.82 32.67 34.73
CA VAL A 56 -13.06 33.43 34.54
C VAL A 56 -14.24 32.47 34.55
N CYS A 57 -15.40 32.88 35.05
CA CYS A 57 -16.60 32.06 35.00
C CYS A 57 -17.73 32.73 34.24
N ALA A 58 -18.62 31.89 33.67
CA ALA A 58 -19.94 32.33 33.25
C ALA A 58 -20.88 32.40 34.46
N ARG A 59 -21.99 33.14 34.36
CA ARG A 59 -23.05 33.14 35.40
C ARG A 59 -23.63 31.76 35.72
N SER A 60 -23.53 30.81 34.80
CA SER A 60 -23.92 29.41 35.03
C SER A 60 -22.94 28.66 35.93
N GLY A 61 -21.76 29.20 36.21
CA GLY A 61 -20.77 28.65 37.15
C GLY A 61 -19.68 27.79 36.52
N GLU A 62 -19.65 27.63 35.18
CA GLU A 62 -18.52 26.96 34.53
C GLU A 62 -17.30 27.88 34.48
N ILE A 63 -16.15 27.34 34.86
CA ILE A 63 -14.87 28.05 34.90
C ILE A 63 -14.12 27.83 33.59
N PHE A 64 -13.53 28.90 33.07
CA PHE A 64 -12.72 28.93 31.87
C PHE A 64 -11.43 29.69 32.10
N GLU A 65 -10.43 29.43 31.26
CA GLU A 65 -9.22 30.23 31.16
C GLU A 65 -9.49 31.46 30.28
N LEU A 66 -9.13 32.65 30.74
CA LEU A 66 -9.38 33.91 30.03
C LEU A 66 -8.82 33.87 28.59
N THR A 67 -7.59 33.39 28.42
CA THR A 67 -6.92 33.30 27.11
C THR A 67 -7.62 32.36 26.14
N ALA A 68 -8.25 31.29 26.64
CA ALA A 68 -8.92 30.28 25.83
C ALA A 68 -10.37 30.65 25.49
N ILE A 69 -11.12 31.24 26.42
CA ILE A 69 -12.55 31.51 26.24
C ILE A 69 -12.82 32.74 25.37
N MET A 70 -11.97 33.77 25.44
CA MET A 70 -12.11 34.98 24.63
C MET A 70 -12.18 34.70 23.12
N PRO A 71 -11.25 33.93 22.50
CA PRO A 71 -11.34 33.61 21.08
C PRO A 71 -12.56 32.74 20.77
N TYR A 72 -12.94 31.83 21.67
CA TYR A 72 -14.10 30.96 21.48
C TYR A 72 -15.41 31.74 21.44
N VAL A 73 -15.63 32.64 22.40
CA VAL A 73 -16.84 33.46 22.49
C VAL A 73 -16.93 34.43 21.31
N LYS A 74 -15.79 35.03 20.90
CA LYS A 74 -15.76 35.88 19.69
C LYS A 74 -16.14 35.12 18.42
N LYS A 75 -15.77 33.84 18.33
CA LYS A 75 -16.02 32.99 17.14
C LYS A 75 -17.42 32.38 17.12
N HIS A 76 -17.93 31.92 18.27
CA HIS A 76 -19.14 31.10 18.35
C HIS A 76 -20.32 31.76 19.06
N GLY A 77 -20.09 32.81 19.87
CA GLY A 77 -21.14 33.53 20.61
C GLY A 77 -21.93 32.68 21.60
N LYS A 78 -21.41 31.51 21.99
CA LYS A 78 -22.10 30.51 22.82
C LYS A 78 -21.16 30.00 23.92
N ASN A 79 -21.73 29.51 25.01
CA ASN A 79 -21.02 28.83 26.08
C ASN A 79 -20.62 27.42 25.59
N PRO A 80 -19.33 27.04 25.67
CA PRO A 80 -18.84 25.75 25.18
C PRO A 80 -19.35 24.53 25.97
N CYS A 81 -19.81 24.71 27.20
CA CYS A 81 -20.33 23.62 28.03
C CYS A 81 -21.85 23.46 27.85
N THR A 82 -22.60 24.56 27.90
CA THR A 82 -24.08 24.54 27.91
C THR A 82 -24.74 24.84 26.56
N GLY A 83 -24.02 25.46 25.62
CA GLY A 83 -24.55 25.89 24.32
C GLY A 83 -25.43 27.15 24.36
N LYS A 84 -25.67 27.72 25.54
CA LYS A 84 -26.42 28.98 25.71
C LYS A 84 -25.63 30.16 25.13
N SER A 85 -26.32 31.23 24.73
CA SER A 85 -25.65 32.45 24.26
C SER A 85 -24.75 33.02 25.37
N LEU A 86 -23.52 33.39 25.02
CA LEU A 86 -22.55 33.95 25.96
C LEU A 86 -21.79 35.09 25.28
N THR A 87 -21.68 36.24 25.93
CA THR A 87 -20.88 37.37 25.45
C THR A 87 -19.69 37.62 26.38
N VAL A 88 -18.70 38.39 25.91
CA VAL A 88 -17.49 38.70 26.70
C VAL A 88 -17.82 39.48 27.97
N LYS A 89 -18.91 40.26 27.98
CA LYS A 89 -19.35 41.04 29.15
C LYS A 89 -19.96 40.17 30.26
N ASP A 90 -20.39 38.96 29.92
CA ASP A 90 -21.02 38.04 30.87
C ASP A 90 -19.99 37.17 31.62
N LEU A 91 -18.70 37.29 31.26
CA LEU A 91 -17.59 36.61 31.91
C LEU A 91 -17.14 37.41 33.14
N ILE A 92 -17.01 36.72 34.26
CA ILE A 92 -16.61 37.29 35.56
C ILE A 92 -15.23 36.74 35.90
N GLN A 93 -14.28 37.62 36.22
CA GLN A 93 -12.94 37.21 36.63
C GLN A 93 -12.97 36.67 38.06
N LEU A 94 -12.45 35.46 38.25
CA LEU A 94 -12.39 34.82 39.56
C LEU A 94 -11.07 35.12 40.28
N LYS A 95 -11.16 35.32 41.59
CA LYS A 95 -10.02 35.55 42.48
C LYS A 95 -9.98 34.44 43.53
N PHE A 96 -9.08 33.49 43.31
CA PHE A 96 -8.82 32.43 44.26
C PHE A 96 -7.68 32.80 45.21
N ASP A 97 -7.85 32.47 46.48
CA ASP A 97 -6.79 32.57 47.49
C ASP A 97 -5.99 31.25 47.56
N LYS A 98 -4.67 31.35 47.75
CA LYS A 98 -3.76 30.19 47.80
C LYS A 98 -3.03 30.13 49.14
N ASP A 99 -2.81 28.91 49.62
CA ASP A 99 -1.95 28.60 50.76
C ASP A 99 -0.47 28.74 50.44
N ASP A 100 0.39 28.66 51.47
CA ASP A 100 1.84 28.64 51.34
C ASP A 100 2.34 27.46 50.47
N GLU A 101 1.55 26.38 50.41
CA GLU A 101 1.79 25.22 49.54
C GLU A 101 1.22 25.39 48.11
N GLY A 102 0.63 26.55 47.79
CA GLY A 102 0.04 26.83 46.48
C GLY A 102 -1.33 26.18 46.22
N LYS A 103 -1.94 25.52 47.23
CA LYS A 103 -3.29 24.94 47.15
C LYS A 103 -4.35 26.02 47.33
N PHE A 104 -5.47 25.91 46.62
CA PHE A 104 -6.56 26.87 46.78
C PHE A 104 -7.28 26.68 48.11
N ARG A 105 -7.56 27.78 48.82
CA ARG A 105 -8.29 27.79 50.08
C ARG A 105 -9.37 28.88 50.09
N CYS A 106 -10.32 28.71 51.00
CA CYS A 106 -11.23 29.79 51.36
C CYS A 106 -10.47 30.84 52.19
N PRO A 107 -10.47 32.13 51.81
CA PRO A 107 -9.72 33.18 52.50
C PRO A 107 -10.26 33.52 53.91
N VAL A 108 -11.48 33.10 54.23
CA VAL A 108 -12.13 33.40 55.51
C VAL A 108 -12.06 32.22 56.48
N THR A 109 -12.33 31.01 55.99
CA THR A 109 -12.30 29.81 56.84
C THR A 109 -10.92 29.15 56.86
N PHE A 110 -9.97 29.60 56.02
CA PHE A 110 -8.63 29.03 55.84
C PHE A 110 -8.62 27.51 55.57
N ARG A 111 -9.75 26.97 55.11
CA ARG A 111 -9.88 25.56 54.72
C ARG A 111 -9.52 25.43 53.25
N THR A 112 -8.67 24.46 52.95
CA THR A 112 -8.31 24.06 51.60
C THR A 112 -9.53 23.54 50.85
N PHE A 113 -9.65 23.91 49.58
CA PHE A 113 -10.67 23.38 48.70
C PHE A 113 -10.30 21.97 48.24
N THR A 114 -11.29 21.08 48.25
CA THR A 114 -11.19 19.69 47.80
C THR A 114 -12.24 19.41 46.72
N ASP A 115 -12.13 18.28 46.03
CA ASP A 115 -13.12 17.85 45.02
C ASP A 115 -14.54 17.63 45.58
N TYR A 116 -14.70 17.58 46.90
CA TYR A 116 -15.99 17.45 47.57
C TYR A 116 -16.45 18.73 48.26
N SER A 117 -15.66 19.81 48.18
CA SER A 117 -16.01 21.09 48.76
C SER A 117 -17.14 21.75 47.96
N HIS A 118 -18.06 22.40 48.67
CA HIS A 118 -19.08 23.26 48.05
C HIS A 118 -18.51 24.68 47.95
N ILE A 119 -18.28 25.16 46.73
CA ILE A 119 -17.51 26.38 46.45
C ILE A 119 -18.37 27.39 45.70
N LEU A 120 -18.37 28.62 46.18
CA LEU A 120 -19.18 29.72 45.67
C LEU A 120 -18.28 30.88 45.24
N ALA A 121 -18.71 31.63 44.23
CA ALA A 121 -18.12 32.92 43.88
C ALA A 121 -19.17 34.03 43.97
N ILE A 122 -18.73 35.24 44.28
CA ILE A 122 -19.59 36.43 44.26
C ILE A 122 -19.35 37.17 42.94
N ALA A 123 -20.40 37.32 42.13
CA ALA A 123 -20.33 37.86 40.77
C ALA A 123 -19.81 39.30 40.70
N THR A 124 -20.08 40.11 41.72
CA THR A 124 -19.70 41.53 41.76
C THR A 124 -18.20 41.73 41.96
N THR A 125 -17.54 40.88 42.74
CA THR A 125 -16.13 41.05 43.14
C THR A 125 -15.22 39.98 42.56
N GLY A 126 -15.78 38.84 42.17
CA GLY A 126 -15.06 37.67 41.67
C GLY A 126 -14.45 36.80 42.77
N ASN A 127 -14.61 37.16 44.04
CA ASN A 127 -13.98 36.46 45.16
C ASN A 127 -14.64 35.09 45.39
N VAL A 128 -13.80 34.09 45.67
CA VAL A 128 -14.22 32.69 45.83
C VAL A 128 -14.19 32.29 47.31
N TYR A 129 -15.26 31.67 47.78
CA TYR A 129 -15.49 31.28 49.17
C TYR A 129 -15.97 29.84 49.30
N SER A 130 -15.80 29.26 50.49
CA SER A 130 -16.55 28.07 50.87
C SER A 130 -18.01 28.43 51.09
N ASN A 131 -18.92 27.53 50.71
CA ASN A 131 -20.34 27.71 50.96
C ASN A 131 -20.67 27.90 52.46
N GLU A 132 -19.92 27.25 53.35
CA GLU A 132 -20.04 27.45 54.80
C GLU A 132 -19.83 28.92 55.19
N ALA A 133 -18.78 29.57 54.67
CA ALA A 133 -18.50 30.98 54.95
C ALA A 133 -19.65 31.88 54.49
N VAL A 134 -20.11 31.72 53.25
CA VAL A 134 -21.19 32.55 52.68
C VAL A 134 -22.52 32.27 53.40
N GLN A 135 -22.83 31.02 53.72
CA GLN A 135 -24.06 30.67 54.42
C GLN A 135 -24.09 31.25 55.84
N GLU A 136 -23.01 31.11 56.60
CA GLU A 136 -22.99 31.50 58.00
C GLU A 136 -22.78 32.98 58.24
N LEU A 137 -21.88 33.60 57.47
CA LEU A 137 -21.49 34.98 57.68
C LEU A 137 -22.38 35.95 56.88
N ASN A 138 -22.84 35.55 55.69
CA ASN A 138 -23.67 36.42 54.85
C ASN A 138 -25.16 36.08 54.93
N LEU A 139 -25.56 34.86 54.56
CA LEU A 139 -26.99 34.53 54.41
C LEU A 139 -27.75 34.43 55.74
N LYS A 140 -27.24 33.68 56.72
CA LYS A 140 -27.89 33.52 58.05
C LYS A 140 -27.96 34.84 58.83
N ARG A 141 -26.94 35.69 58.69
CA ARG A 141 -26.85 37.00 59.37
C ARG A 141 -27.49 38.15 58.57
N ASN A 142 -28.03 37.86 57.38
CA ASN A 142 -28.55 38.85 56.43
C ASN A 142 -27.54 39.98 56.13
N HIS A 143 -26.25 39.65 56.06
CA HIS A 143 -25.16 40.55 55.77
C HIS A 143 -24.67 40.32 54.33
N LEU A 144 -25.35 40.91 53.35
CA LEU A 144 -25.07 40.72 51.93
C LEU A 144 -23.98 41.67 51.42
N LYS A 145 -22.81 41.61 52.05
CA LYS A 145 -21.59 42.29 51.62
C LYS A 145 -20.46 41.29 51.48
N ASP A 146 -19.61 41.52 50.49
CA ASP A 146 -18.48 40.64 50.23
C ASP A 146 -17.52 40.60 51.44
N LEU A 147 -17.11 39.41 51.85
CA LEU A 147 -16.39 39.18 53.12
C LEU A 147 -14.96 39.74 53.13
N LEU A 148 -14.38 40.00 51.96
CA LEU A 148 -13.05 40.59 51.85
C LEU A 148 -13.05 42.07 51.46
N SER A 149 -14.03 42.49 50.66
CA SER A 149 -14.02 43.82 50.01
C SER A 149 -15.17 44.73 50.45
N ASP A 150 -16.08 44.25 51.29
CA ASP A 150 -17.28 44.95 51.76
C ASP A 150 -18.23 45.47 50.66
N VAL A 151 -18.03 45.06 49.40
CA VAL A 151 -18.90 45.44 48.28
C VAL A 151 -20.27 44.75 48.44
N PRO A 152 -21.38 45.51 48.40
CA PRO A 152 -22.72 44.92 48.51
C PRO A 152 -23.03 44.02 47.31
N PHE A 153 -23.70 42.91 47.55
CA PHE A 153 -24.14 41.98 46.50
C PHE A 153 -25.56 41.46 46.78
N THR A 154 -26.21 40.88 45.80
CA THR A 154 -27.54 40.26 45.96
C THR A 154 -27.46 38.74 45.94
N ARG A 155 -28.51 38.04 46.41
CA ARG A 155 -28.52 36.56 46.36
C ARG A 155 -28.36 35.99 44.94
N ASN A 156 -28.76 36.75 43.92
CA ASN A 156 -28.61 36.36 42.51
C ASN A 156 -27.17 36.50 41.99
N ASP A 157 -26.30 37.19 42.74
CA ASP A 157 -24.89 37.35 42.42
C ASP A 157 -24.04 36.22 43.00
N ILE A 158 -24.64 35.30 43.76
CA ILE A 158 -23.97 34.08 44.23
C ILE A 158 -23.93 33.08 43.07
N ILE A 159 -22.72 32.66 42.70
CA ILE A 159 -22.49 31.70 41.62
C ILE A 159 -21.94 30.41 42.22
N ASP A 160 -22.66 29.32 41.99
CA ASP A 160 -22.24 27.97 42.38
C ASP A 160 -21.15 27.46 41.43
N LEU A 161 -19.90 27.45 41.89
CA LEU A 161 -18.77 26.95 41.12
C LEU A 161 -18.61 25.43 41.23
N GLN A 162 -18.96 24.83 42.36
CA GLN A 162 -18.81 23.41 42.57
C GLN A 162 -19.72 22.90 43.66
N ASP A 163 -20.64 21.98 43.31
CA ASP A 163 -21.60 21.43 44.27
C ASP A 163 -21.41 19.92 44.40
N PRO A 164 -21.18 19.38 45.60
CA PRO A 164 -21.05 17.93 45.80
C PRO A 164 -22.36 17.18 45.56
N ASN A 165 -23.51 17.86 45.68
CA ASN A 165 -24.83 17.26 45.48
C ASN A 165 -25.28 17.25 44.01
N HIS A 166 -24.68 18.09 43.15
CA HIS A 166 -25.05 18.21 41.74
C HIS A 166 -23.86 17.91 40.83
N LEU A 167 -23.53 16.63 40.77
CA LEU A 167 -22.32 16.10 40.12
C LEU A 167 -22.37 16.17 38.58
N GLU A 168 -23.55 16.30 37.97
CA GLU A 168 -23.73 16.25 36.51
C GLU A 168 -23.15 17.47 35.79
N LYS A 169 -23.21 18.65 36.42
CA LYS A 169 -22.81 19.94 35.84
C LYS A 169 -21.37 19.98 35.31
N PHE A 170 -20.46 19.25 35.94
CA PHE A 170 -19.03 19.19 35.57
C PHE A 170 -18.60 17.83 35.02
N ASN A 171 -19.55 17.05 34.52
CA ASN A 171 -19.23 15.85 33.77
C ASN A 171 -18.66 16.26 32.40
N MET A 172 -17.39 15.94 32.15
CA MET A 172 -16.70 16.32 30.90
C MET A 172 -17.43 15.80 29.66
N GLU A 173 -18.08 14.65 29.75
CA GLU A 173 -18.84 14.07 28.64
C GLU A 173 -20.10 14.85 28.30
N GLN A 174 -20.63 15.63 29.25
CA GLN A 174 -21.82 16.43 29.02
C GLN A 174 -21.54 17.73 28.26
N PHE A 175 -20.28 18.20 28.27
CA PHE A 175 -19.89 19.46 27.64
C PHE A 175 -20.14 19.43 26.14
N LEU A 176 -20.80 20.47 25.65
CA LEU A 176 -21.19 20.56 24.24
C LEU A 176 -19.98 20.46 23.29
N HIS A 177 -18.89 21.16 23.58
CA HIS A 177 -17.69 21.13 22.75
C HIS A 177 -16.99 19.77 22.75
N VAL A 178 -17.09 18.99 23.84
CA VAL A 178 -16.58 17.62 23.94
C VAL A 178 -17.50 16.65 23.19
N LYS A 179 -18.82 16.74 23.37
CA LYS A 179 -19.79 15.93 22.62
C LYS A 179 -19.71 16.14 21.12
N LEU A 180 -19.43 17.37 20.71
CA LEU A 180 -19.43 17.75 19.31
C LEU A 180 -18.02 17.75 18.70
N ASP A 181 -16.95 17.44 19.43
CA ASP A 181 -15.56 17.58 18.97
C ASP A 181 -15.31 18.95 18.25
N LEU A 182 -15.95 20.03 18.71
CA LEU A 182 -15.95 21.35 18.04
C LEU A 182 -16.50 21.37 16.58
N LYS A 183 -17.13 20.30 16.12
CA LYS A 183 -17.63 20.13 14.75
C LYS A 183 -18.88 20.98 14.49
N THR A 184 -18.90 21.58 13.30
CA THR A 184 -20.02 22.36 12.77
C THR A 184 -21.24 21.47 12.46
N SER A 185 -22.42 22.09 12.39
CA SER A 185 -23.67 21.37 12.08
C SER A 185 -23.66 20.61 10.74
N GLU A 186 -22.76 21.00 9.82
CA GLU A 186 -22.57 20.36 8.52
C GLU A 186 -21.70 19.10 8.61
N GLU A 187 -20.68 19.13 9.46
CA GLU A 187 -19.81 17.97 9.72
C GLU A 187 -20.60 16.84 10.41
N ILE A 188 -21.61 17.18 11.20
CA ILE A 188 -22.56 16.21 11.79
C ILE A 188 -23.36 15.47 10.71
N LYS A 189 -23.74 16.14 9.62
CA LYS A 189 -24.45 15.48 8.51
C LYS A 189 -23.53 14.48 7.80
N LYS A 190 -22.29 14.89 7.52
CA LYS A 190 -21.26 14.02 6.92
C LYS A 190 -20.95 12.81 7.81
N GLU A 191 -20.91 13.00 9.12
CA GLU A 191 -20.66 11.93 10.07
C GLU A 191 -21.83 10.93 10.15
N LYS A 192 -23.08 11.41 10.07
CA LYS A 192 -24.26 10.55 9.96
C LYS A 192 -24.32 9.76 8.64
N GLU A 193 -23.77 10.31 7.57
CA GLU A 193 -23.59 9.58 6.30
C GLU A 193 -22.51 8.51 6.43
N ALA A 194 -21.38 8.84 7.06
CA ALA A 194 -20.32 7.88 7.34
C ALA A 194 -20.74 6.76 8.30
N MET A 195 -21.66 7.02 9.24
CA MET A 195 -22.27 6.01 10.12
C MET A 195 -23.03 4.91 9.37
N LYS A 196 -23.40 5.13 8.10
CA LYS A 196 -24.04 4.09 7.28
C LYS A 196 -23.06 3.00 6.85
N ASP A 197 -21.75 3.28 6.87
CA ASP A 197 -20.73 2.28 6.57
C ASP A 197 -20.53 1.33 7.75
N PRO A 198 -20.59 -0.01 7.54
CA PRO A 198 -20.37 -0.98 8.61
C PRO A 198 -19.00 -0.86 9.31
N LYS A 199 -18.01 -0.27 8.62
CA LYS A 199 -16.63 -0.07 9.11
C LYS A 199 -16.48 1.16 10.02
N PHE A 200 -17.49 2.04 10.09
CA PHE A 200 -17.42 3.30 10.81
C PHE A 200 -17.18 3.12 12.31
N TYR A 201 -17.91 2.20 12.95
CA TYR A 201 -17.80 1.95 14.38
C TYR A 201 -16.48 1.26 14.75
N ILE A 202 -15.95 0.40 13.87
CA ILE A 202 -14.71 -0.35 14.11
C ILE A 202 -13.50 0.60 14.09
N ARG A 203 -13.51 1.62 13.23
CA ARG A 203 -12.46 2.65 13.14
C ARG A 203 -12.39 3.60 14.35
N ARG A 204 -13.43 3.61 15.19
CA ARG A 204 -13.53 4.44 16.41
C ARG A 204 -13.25 3.69 17.70
N MET A 205 -13.04 2.37 17.63
CA MET A 205 -12.60 1.59 18.78
C MET A 205 -11.11 1.82 19.09
N ASN A 206 -10.67 1.24 20.20
CA ASN A 206 -9.34 1.37 20.83
C ASN A 206 -8.18 1.51 19.83
N ASN A 207 -7.15 2.30 20.15
CA ASN A 207 -6.02 2.59 19.23
C ASN A 207 -5.34 1.32 18.69
N ALA A 208 -5.34 0.24 19.48
CA ALA A 208 -4.88 -1.08 19.06
C ALA A 208 -5.77 -1.71 17.96
N CYS A 209 -7.10 -1.57 18.04
CA CYS A 209 -8.00 -2.00 16.97
C CYS A 209 -7.80 -1.13 15.72
N LYS A 210 -7.58 0.16 15.88
CA LYS A 210 -7.28 1.05 14.75
C LYS A 210 -5.95 0.69 14.09
N SER A 211 -4.90 0.41 14.86
CA SER A 211 -3.61 -0.01 14.31
C SER A 211 -3.69 -1.40 13.68
N VAL A 212 -4.45 -2.33 14.27
CA VAL A 212 -4.69 -3.67 13.69
C VAL A 212 -5.54 -3.56 12.43
N LEU A 213 -6.48 -2.62 12.34
CA LEU A 213 -7.30 -2.41 11.15
C LEU A 213 -6.53 -1.67 10.06
N ASP A 214 -5.67 -0.72 10.42
CA ASP A 214 -4.72 -0.07 9.50
C ASP A 214 -3.62 -1.06 9.07
N GLN A 215 -3.19 -1.95 9.95
CA GLN A 215 -2.28 -3.07 9.61
C GLN A 215 -3.00 -4.09 8.75
N LEU A 216 -4.24 -4.46 9.04
CA LEU A 216 -5.05 -5.31 8.16
C LEU A 216 -5.27 -4.61 6.82
N GLU A 217 -5.53 -3.31 6.76
CA GLU A 217 -5.68 -2.58 5.49
C GLU A 217 -4.33 -2.36 4.76
N LYS A 218 -3.19 -2.39 5.46
CA LYS A 218 -1.82 -2.32 4.88
C LYS A 218 -1.24 -3.67 4.49
N GLU A 219 -1.47 -4.71 5.29
CA GLU A 219 -1.05 -6.10 5.09
C GLU A 219 -2.00 -6.82 4.15
N TYR A 220 -3.31 -6.52 4.24
CA TYR A 220 -4.25 -6.74 3.15
C TYR A 220 -4.11 -5.60 2.14
N VAL A 221 -2.95 -5.59 1.51
CA VAL A 221 -2.99 -5.59 0.06
C VAL A 221 -3.78 -6.86 -0.24
N PRO A 222 -5.08 -6.82 -0.69
CA PRO A 222 -5.54 -7.94 -1.49
C PRO A 222 -4.39 -8.09 -2.44
N LYS A 223 -3.68 -9.25 -2.46
CA LYS A 223 -2.59 -9.45 -3.41
C LYS A 223 -3.16 -8.81 -4.64
N LYS A 224 -2.55 -7.71 -5.07
CA LYS A 224 -2.86 -7.23 -6.38
C LYS A 224 -2.32 -8.45 -7.13
N GLU A 225 -3.19 -9.40 -7.42
CA GLU A 225 -3.75 -9.40 -8.73
C GLU A 225 -3.88 -7.90 -9.13
N GLU A 226 -2.74 -7.26 -9.45
CA GLU A 226 -2.52 -6.83 -10.80
C GLU A 226 -3.27 -7.91 -11.52
N ALA A 227 -4.51 -7.63 -11.91
CA ALA A 227 -5.05 -8.37 -13.02
C ALA A 227 -3.86 -8.29 -13.96
N GLU A 228 -3.05 -9.38 -13.99
CA GLU A 228 -1.90 -9.51 -14.85
C GLU A 228 -2.58 -9.06 -16.10
N LYS A 229 -2.26 -7.85 -16.58
CA LYS A 229 -2.95 -7.32 -17.73
C LYS A 229 -2.57 -8.39 -18.71
N GLU A 230 -3.49 -9.33 -18.96
CA GLU A 230 -3.12 -10.59 -19.57
C GLU A 230 -2.64 -10.11 -20.90
N GLU A 231 -1.32 -10.06 -21.09
CA GLU A 231 -0.77 -9.35 -22.21
C GLU A 231 -1.34 -10.10 -23.40
N THR A 232 -2.21 -9.44 -24.13
CA THR A 232 -2.84 -10.08 -25.27
C THR A 232 -1.71 -10.15 -26.28
N ALA A 233 -1.24 -11.36 -26.57
CA ALA A 233 -0.19 -11.57 -27.54
C ALA A 233 -0.53 -10.81 -28.84
N ASP A 234 0.31 -9.86 -29.20
CA ASP A 234 0.38 -9.27 -30.52
C ASP A 234 0.77 -10.36 -31.53
N ALA A 235 0.51 -10.12 -32.81
CA ALA A 235 0.84 -11.06 -33.87
C ALA A 235 2.34 -11.41 -33.94
N ILE A 236 3.21 -10.59 -33.34
CA ILE A 236 4.67 -10.78 -33.30
C ILE A 236 5.13 -11.61 -32.09
N ASN A 237 4.52 -11.43 -30.92
CA ASN A 237 4.94 -12.09 -29.67
C ASN A 237 4.03 -13.29 -29.32
N ALA A 238 3.14 -13.70 -30.22
CA ALA A 238 2.36 -14.93 -30.07
C ALA A 238 3.22 -16.17 -30.24
N ALA A 239 3.38 -16.96 -29.18
CA ALA A 239 4.05 -18.24 -29.22
C ALA A 239 3.24 -19.28 -30.03
N HIS A 240 3.94 -20.28 -30.58
CA HIS A 240 3.30 -21.43 -31.25
C HIS A 240 2.54 -22.36 -30.28
N PHE A 241 2.70 -22.18 -28.97
CA PHE A 241 2.02 -22.97 -27.93
C PHE A 241 1.01 -22.11 -27.15
N SER A 242 -0.04 -22.75 -26.63
CA SER A 242 -1.11 -22.07 -25.88
C SER A 242 -0.72 -21.82 -24.42
N GLN A 243 -1.40 -20.86 -23.76
CA GLN A 243 -1.25 -20.58 -22.32
C GLN A 243 -1.66 -21.74 -21.38
N GLY A 244 -2.25 -22.81 -21.91
CA GLY A 244 -2.65 -23.98 -21.10
C GLY A 244 -3.87 -23.77 -20.19
N LYS A 245 -4.42 -22.55 -20.08
CA LYS A 245 -5.56 -22.22 -19.21
C LYS A 245 -6.84 -23.01 -19.53
N VAL A 246 -7.10 -23.32 -20.80
CA VAL A 246 -8.25 -24.17 -21.19
C VAL A 246 -8.09 -25.61 -20.69
N ALA A 247 -6.89 -26.18 -20.83
CA ALA A 247 -6.59 -27.52 -20.32
C ALA A 247 -6.65 -27.54 -18.79
N ALA A 248 -6.06 -26.54 -18.12
CA ALA A 248 -6.08 -26.43 -16.67
C ALA A 248 -7.50 -26.24 -16.12
N GLY A 249 -8.33 -25.41 -16.74
CA GLY A 249 -9.73 -25.22 -16.37
C GLY A 249 -10.61 -26.44 -16.68
N PHE A 250 -10.23 -27.28 -17.65
CA PHE A 250 -10.91 -28.55 -17.91
C PHE A 250 -10.58 -29.61 -16.83
N THR A 251 -9.35 -29.63 -16.32
CA THR A 251 -8.89 -30.66 -15.37
C THR A 251 -8.99 -30.25 -13.90
N SER A 252 -9.11 -28.96 -13.60
CA SER A 252 -9.12 -28.43 -12.22
C SER A 252 -10.54 -28.17 -11.72
N THR A 253 -10.83 -28.57 -10.48
CA THR A 253 -12.09 -28.27 -9.79
C THR A 253 -12.12 -26.87 -9.17
N VAL A 254 -10.97 -26.19 -9.09
CA VAL A 254 -10.80 -24.89 -8.40
C VAL A 254 -10.75 -23.72 -9.40
N MET A 255 -10.44 -23.99 -10.66
CA MET A 255 -10.34 -22.95 -11.69
C MET A 255 -11.66 -22.75 -12.43
N ALA A 256 -11.96 -21.52 -12.83
CA ALA A 256 -13.09 -21.23 -13.70
C ALA A 256 -12.87 -21.89 -15.08
N PRO A 257 -13.91 -22.49 -15.69
CA PRO A 257 -13.79 -23.10 -17.01
C PRO A 257 -13.55 -22.03 -18.08
N VAL A 258 -12.40 -22.10 -18.74
CA VAL A 258 -12.05 -21.21 -19.86
C VAL A 258 -12.31 -21.95 -21.17
N THR A 259 -13.04 -21.34 -22.11
CA THR A 259 -13.47 -21.98 -23.37
C THR A 259 -12.67 -21.54 -24.60
N SER A 260 -11.84 -20.51 -24.49
CA SER A 260 -11.04 -19.98 -25.60
C SER A 260 -9.55 -20.19 -25.38
N ASN A 261 -8.89 -20.84 -26.33
CA ASN A 261 -7.43 -20.94 -26.34
C ASN A 261 -6.81 -19.60 -26.73
N LYS A 262 -5.87 -19.10 -25.91
CA LYS A 262 -4.99 -17.96 -26.24
C LYS A 262 -3.57 -18.47 -26.43
N ALA A 263 -2.84 -17.93 -27.41
CA ALA A 263 -1.41 -18.17 -27.56
C ALA A 263 -0.65 -17.63 -26.34
N ALA A 264 0.42 -18.31 -25.93
CA ALA A 264 1.30 -17.78 -24.89
C ALA A 264 2.05 -16.55 -25.43
N VAL A 265 2.34 -15.60 -24.55
CA VAL A 265 3.10 -14.39 -24.89
C VAL A 265 4.59 -14.73 -24.76
N LEU A 266 5.36 -14.47 -25.81
CA LEU A 266 6.81 -14.48 -25.76
C LEU A 266 7.32 -13.16 -25.18
N ASP A 267 8.33 -13.23 -24.31
CA ASP A 267 8.97 -12.03 -23.77
C ASP A 267 9.52 -11.17 -24.92
N ASP A 268 9.33 -9.85 -24.86
CA ASP A 268 9.77 -8.90 -25.89
C ASP A 268 11.27 -9.02 -26.20
N ASP A 269 12.08 -9.32 -25.19
CA ASP A 269 13.49 -9.68 -25.30
C ASP A 269 13.74 -10.83 -26.27
N THR A 270 12.99 -11.93 -26.15
CA THR A 270 13.18 -13.13 -26.98
C THR A 270 12.84 -12.86 -28.44
N VAL A 271 11.81 -12.05 -28.68
CA VAL A 271 11.43 -11.60 -30.01
C VAL A 271 12.52 -10.73 -30.61
N ARG A 272 13.05 -9.77 -29.85
CA ARG A 272 14.11 -8.87 -30.32
C ARG A 272 15.39 -9.65 -30.66
N TYR A 273 15.85 -10.52 -29.77
CA TYR A 273 17.07 -11.31 -29.99
C TYR A 273 16.98 -12.24 -31.20
N SER A 274 15.78 -12.76 -31.52
CA SER A 274 15.58 -13.60 -32.71
C SER A 274 15.85 -12.88 -34.04
N ARG A 275 15.81 -11.55 -34.04
CA ARG A 275 16.00 -10.70 -35.23
C ARG A 275 17.43 -10.21 -35.38
N VAL A 276 18.24 -10.31 -34.33
CA VAL A 276 19.66 -9.94 -34.35
C VAL A 276 20.42 -10.96 -35.19
N LYS A 277 20.83 -10.55 -36.40
CA LYS A 277 21.57 -11.40 -37.35
C LYS A 277 23.04 -10.98 -37.54
N LYS A 278 23.46 -9.85 -37.02
CA LYS A 278 24.84 -9.36 -37.18
C LYS A 278 25.64 -9.54 -35.88
N ASN A 279 26.95 -9.69 -36.01
CA ASN A 279 27.87 -9.64 -34.88
C ASN A 279 28.15 -8.18 -34.51
N GLY A 280 28.33 -7.90 -33.23
CA GLY A 280 28.70 -6.57 -32.74
C GLY A 280 30.21 -6.38 -32.77
N PHE A 281 30.67 -5.14 -32.94
CA PHE A 281 32.10 -4.80 -32.89
C PHE A 281 32.32 -3.65 -31.92
N VAL A 282 33.21 -3.87 -30.95
CA VAL A 282 33.54 -2.89 -29.90
C VAL A 282 35.05 -2.75 -29.80
N ARG A 283 35.54 -1.51 -29.68
CA ARG A 283 36.93 -1.20 -29.41
C ARG A 283 37.09 -0.62 -28.02
N LEU A 284 37.86 -1.31 -27.18
CA LEU A 284 38.30 -0.80 -25.89
C LEU A 284 39.64 -0.10 -26.08
N VAL A 285 39.67 1.22 -25.89
CA VAL A 285 40.92 1.99 -25.92
C VAL A 285 41.52 1.94 -24.52
N THR A 286 42.63 1.21 -24.37
CA THR A 286 43.37 1.12 -23.10
C THR A 286 44.63 1.98 -23.14
N ASN A 287 45.25 2.20 -21.98
CA ASN A 287 46.55 2.87 -21.89
C ASN A 287 47.70 2.14 -22.62
N PHE A 288 47.58 0.84 -22.88
CA PHE A 288 48.56 0.05 -23.63
C PHE A 288 48.22 -0.10 -25.12
N GLY A 289 47.05 0.39 -25.55
CA GLY A 289 46.59 0.33 -26.93
C GLY A 289 45.14 -0.14 -27.09
N PRO A 290 44.64 -0.19 -28.33
CA PRO A 290 43.26 -0.59 -28.61
C PRO A 290 43.10 -2.12 -28.64
N LEU A 291 42.02 -2.62 -28.03
CA LEU A 291 41.55 -4.00 -28.13
C LEU A 291 40.25 -4.04 -28.92
N ASN A 292 40.24 -4.71 -30.08
CA ASN A 292 39.07 -4.84 -30.94
C ASN A 292 38.39 -6.20 -30.69
N LEU A 293 37.15 -6.14 -30.21
CA LEU A 293 36.34 -7.28 -29.82
C LEU A 293 35.20 -7.49 -30.82
N GLU A 294 35.03 -8.74 -31.25
CA GLU A 294 33.85 -9.21 -31.98
C GLU A 294 32.92 -9.92 -31.00
N LEU A 295 31.65 -9.53 -31.00
CA LEU A 295 30.62 -10.00 -30.09
C LEU A 295 29.64 -10.92 -30.83
N TYR A 296 29.34 -12.06 -30.24
CA TYR A 296 28.45 -13.08 -30.79
C TYR A 296 26.99 -12.82 -30.42
N CYS A 297 26.45 -11.69 -30.88
CA CYS A 297 25.10 -11.22 -30.53
C CYS A 297 23.99 -12.22 -30.89
N GLN A 298 24.18 -13.05 -31.92
CA GLN A 298 23.21 -14.11 -32.26
C GLN A 298 23.15 -15.25 -31.23
N LYS A 299 24.27 -15.51 -30.55
CA LYS A 299 24.44 -16.72 -29.72
C LYS A 299 24.31 -16.42 -28.24
N ALA A 300 24.90 -15.31 -27.79
CA ALA A 300 24.81 -14.82 -26.42
C ALA A 300 24.21 -13.40 -26.41
N PRO A 301 22.92 -13.25 -26.79
CA PRO A 301 22.31 -11.95 -26.99
C PRO A 301 22.26 -11.12 -25.70
N LYS A 302 21.91 -11.71 -24.55
CA LYS A 302 21.82 -10.96 -23.29
C LYS A 302 23.17 -10.46 -22.82
N ALA A 303 24.20 -11.31 -22.90
CA ALA A 303 25.55 -10.91 -22.53
C ALA A 303 26.09 -9.81 -23.47
N CYS A 304 25.84 -9.93 -24.77
CA CYS A 304 26.28 -8.95 -25.76
C CYS A 304 25.57 -7.60 -25.58
N GLU A 305 24.25 -7.60 -25.39
CA GLU A 305 23.52 -6.36 -25.15
C GLU A 305 23.99 -5.67 -23.87
N ASN A 306 24.11 -6.41 -22.78
CA ASN A 306 24.60 -5.87 -21.52
C ASN A 306 25.96 -5.18 -21.72
N PHE A 307 26.88 -5.83 -22.45
CA PHE A 307 28.20 -5.29 -22.73
C PHE A 307 28.15 -4.06 -23.65
N ILE A 308 27.41 -4.09 -24.76
CA ILE A 308 27.30 -2.97 -25.71
C ILE A 308 26.67 -1.76 -25.04
N THR A 309 25.58 -1.95 -24.31
CA THR A 309 24.88 -0.87 -23.60
C THR A 309 25.75 -0.26 -22.51
N HIS A 310 26.52 -1.06 -21.75
CA HIS A 310 27.51 -0.53 -20.81
C HIS A 310 28.63 0.27 -21.51
N CYS A 311 29.06 -0.16 -22.70
CA CYS A 311 30.02 0.59 -23.50
C CYS A 311 29.44 1.94 -23.96
N SER A 312 28.21 1.94 -24.49
CA SER A 312 27.51 3.15 -24.95
C SER A 312 27.23 4.14 -23.82
N ASN A 313 26.89 3.64 -22.63
CA ASN A 313 26.69 4.46 -21.43
C ASN A 313 27.99 4.96 -20.81
N GLY A 314 29.16 4.53 -21.32
CA GLY A 314 30.46 4.89 -20.76
C GLY A 314 30.75 4.26 -19.40
N TYR A 315 30.06 3.17 -19.04
CA TYR A 315 30.22 2.47 -17.76
C TYR A 315 31.64 1.91 -17.57
N TYR A 316 32.28 1.50 -18.66
CA TYR A 316 33.65 1.00 -18.64
C TYR A 316 34.73 2.09 -18.74
N ASN A 317 34.37 3.37 -18.84
CA ASN A 317 35.33 4.46 -18.92
C ASN A 317 36.08 4.62 -17.58
N ASN A 318 37.40 4.73 -17.66
CA ASN A 318 38.33 4.76 -16.52
C ASN A 318 38.28 3.52 -15.61
N THR A 319 37.74 2.39 -16.10
CA THR A 319 37.74 1.14 -15.32
C THR A 319 39.08 0.43 -15.46
N LYS A 320 39.59 -0.12 -14.35
CA LYS A 320 40.85 -0.86 -14.32
C LYS A 320 40.63 -2.37 -14.48
N PHE A 321 41.59 -3.05 -15.09
CA PHE A 321 41.71 -4.50 -14.96
C PHE A 321 42.32 -4.82 -13.61
N HIS A 322 41.50 -5.33 -12.70
CA HIS A 322 41.89 -5.56 -11.31
C HIS A 322 42.58 -6.90 -11.10
N ARG A 323 42.51 -7.82 -12.08
CA ARG A 323 43.11 -9.15 -11.97
C ARG A 323 43.74 -9.59 -13.29
N LEU A 324 45.02 -9.91 -13.24
CA LEU A 324 45.86 -10.38 -14.35
C LEU A 324 46.57 -11.66 -13.89
N ILE A 325 46.27 -12.80 -14.53
CA ILE A 325 47.01 -14.04 -14.29
C ILE A 325 47.72 -14.45 -15.59
N LYS A 326 49.05 -14.42 -15.56
CA LYS A 326 49.91 -14.78 -16.69
C LYS A 326 49.55 -16.18 -17.21
N ASN A 327 49.48 -16.36 -18.53
CA ASN A 327 49.07 -17.60 -19.18
C ASN A 327 47.67 -18.11 -18.79
N PHE A 328 46.80 -17.28 -18.19
CA PHE A 328 45.44 -17.68 -17.87
C PHE A 328 44.41 -16.71 -18.41
N MET A 329 44.21 -15.56 -17.75
CA MET A 329 43.19 -14.59 -18.14
C MET A 329 43.47 -13.19 -17.59
N LEU A 330 42.83 -12.22 -18.22
CA LEU A 330 42.78 -10.81 -17.83
C LEU A 330 41.32 -10.46 -17.50
N GLN A 331 41.02 -10.09 -16.24
CA GLN A 331 39.67 -9.79 -15.76
C GLN A 331 39.50 -8.30 -15.44
N GLY A 332 38.36 -7.76 -15.87
CA GLY A 332 38.00 -6.35 -15.72
C GLY A 332 36.48 -6.16 -15.69
N GLY A 333 36.05 -4.91 -15.90
CA GLY A 333 34.62 -4.57 -15.92
C GLY A 333 34.00 -4.33 -14.54
N ASP A 334 34.82 -4.07 -13.51
CA ASP A 334 34.36 -3.61 -12.20
C ASP A 334 34.70 -2.10 -12.04
N PRO A 335 33.70 -1.21 -11.98
CA PRO A 335 33.93 0.22 -11.75
C PRO A 335 34.56 0.54 -10.39
N THR A 336 34.30 -0.29 -9.38
CA THR A 336 34.90 -0.11 -8.06
C THR A 336 36.36 -0.57 -8.03
N GLY A 337 36.73 -1.46 -8.97
CA GLY A 337 38.07 -2.04 -9.06
C GLY A 337 38.48 -2.90 -7.86
N THR A 338 37.50 -3.42 -7.10
CA THR A 338 37.69 -4.29 -5.94
C THR A 338 37.60 -5.78 -6.30
N GLY A 339 37.10 -6.09 -7.49
CA GLY A 339 36.83 -7.44 -7.98
C GLY A 339 35.49 -8.02 -7.53
N HIS A 340 34.75 -7.32 -6.66
CA HIS A 340 33.47 -7.79 -6.13
C HIS A 340 32.27 -7.01 -6.64
N GLY A 341 32.49 -5.83 -7.24
CA GLY A 341 31.46 -4.94 -7.74
C GLY A 341 31.04 -5.24 -9.18
N GLY A 342 30.21 -4.36 -9.75
CA GLY A 342 29.72 -4.48 -11.11
C GLY A 342 28.28 -5.02 -11.17
N GLU A 343 27.41 -4.22 -11.76
CA GLU A 343 25.98 -4.51 -11.94
C GLU A 343 25.66 -4.59 -13.43
N SER A 344 24.66 -5.38 -13.80
CA SER A 344 24.15 -5.45 -15.17
C SER A 344 23.29 -4.23 -15.51
N ILE A 345 22.95 -4.05 -16.78
CA ILE A 345 22.01 -3.01 -17.23
C ILE A 345 20.60 -3.15 -16.64
N TRP A 346 20.25 -4.33 -16.14
CA TRP A 346 18.95 -4.63 -15.53
C TRP A 346 18.98 -4.55 -14.00
N GLU A 347 20.09 -4.11 -13.41
CA GLU A 347 20.35 -4.06 -11.95
C GLU A 347 20.18 -5.43 -11.25
N LYS A 348 20.08 -6.51 -12.04
CA LYS A 348 19.85 -7.88 -11.58
C LYS A 348 20.79 -8.83 -12.33
N PRO A 349 21.32 -9.86 -11.66
CA PRO A 349 22.11 -10.85 -12.34
C PRO A 349 21.29 -11.56 -13.43
N PHE A 350 21.91 -11.84 -14.58
CA PHE A 350 21.24 -12.49 -15.70
C PHE A 350 21.76 -13.92 -15.96
N LYS A 351 20.92 -14.71 -16.64
CA LYS A 351 21.14 -16.14 -16.93
C LYS A 351 22.41 -16.40 -17.74
N ASP A 352 23.00 -17.57 -17.55
CA ASP A 352 24.11 -18.04 -18.38
C ASP A 352 23.60 -18.48 -19.77
N GLU A 353 24.37 -18.17 -20.81
CA GLU A 353 24.07 -18.50 -22.20
C GLU A 353 25.15 -19.43 -22.76
N PHE A 354 25.00 -20.74 -22.51
CA PHE A 354 25.94 -21.74 -23.00
C PHE A 354 25.62 -22.16 -24.43
N ILE A 355 26.63 -22.09 -25.31
CA ILE A 355 26.47 -22.38 -26.73
C ILE A 355 27.19 -23.69 -27.06
N SER A 356 26.52 -24.61 -27.75
CA SER A 356 27.17 -25.81 -28.28
C SER A 356 28.18 -25.43 -29.37
N GLY A 357 29.43 -25.85 -29.21
CA GLY A 357 30.52 -25.59 -30.15
C GLY A 357 31.34 -24.32 -29.89
N PHE A 358 31.00 -23.52 -28.87
CA PHE A 358 31.91 -22.49 -28.35
C PHE A 358 32.53 -22.96 -27.05
N SER A 359 33.85 -23.01 -27.07
CA SER A 359 34.71 -23.42 -25.97
C SER A 359 35.83 -22.41 -25.84
N HIS A 360 36.45 -22.36 -24.67
CA HIS A 360 37.65 -21.56 -24.43
C HIS A 360 38.87 -22.26 -25.07
N ASP A 361 38.84 -22.51 -26.38
CA ASP A 361 39.86 -23.27 -27.10
C ASP A 361 40.95 -22.38 -27.73
N ALA A 362 40.77 -21.07 -27.71
CA ALA A 362 41.68 -20.11 -28.31
C ALA A 362 42.12 -19.04 -27.30
N ARG A 363 43.22 -18.35 -27.65
CA ARG A 363 43.61 -17.10 -27.00
C ARG A 363 42.66 -15.98 -27.45
N GLY A 364 42.33 -15.08 -26.52
CA GLY A 364 41.49 -13.93 -26.78
C GLY A 364 39.99 -14.23 -26.74
N VAL A 365 39.55 -15.34 -26.12
CA VAL A 365 38.12 -15.60 -25.92
C VAL A 365 37.60 -14.66 -24.83
N LEU A 366 36.46 -14.02 -25.09
CA LEU A 366 35.82 -13.06 -24.21
C LEU A 366 34.61 -13.71 -23.52
N SER A 367 34.62 -13.70 -22.19
CA SER A 367 33.63 -14.39 -21.37
C SER A 367 33.21 -13.59 -20.14
N MET A 368 31.98 -13.82 -19.66
CA MET A 368 31.46 -13.17 -18.45
C MET A 368 32.03 -13.79 -17.17
N ALA A 369 32.43 -12.96 -16.23
CA ALA A 369 32.76 -13.40 -14.88
C ALA A 369 31.48 -13.56 -14.05
N ASN A 370 31.40 -14.61 -13.24
CA ASN A 370 30.25 -14.91 -12.41
C ASN A 370 30.69 -15.48 -11.04
N LYS A 371 29.76 -15.49 -10.07
CA LYS A 371 29.95 -16.02 -8.71
C LYS A 371 29.22 -17.36 -8.51
N GLY A 372 28.73 -17.95 -9.60
CA GLY A 372 27.85 -19.11 -9.62
C GLY A 372 26.91 -19.08 -10.84
N SER A 373 26.11 -20.12 -11.01
CA SER A 373 25.17 -20.20 -12.13
C SER A 373 24.18 -19.04 -12.16
N ASN A 374 23.99 -18.43 -13.33
CA ASN A 374 23.06 -17.32 -13.57
C ASN A 374 23.35 -16.04 -12.76
N THR A 375 24.62 -15.77 -12.45
CA THR A 375 25.04 -14.59 -11.68
C THR A 375 25.87 -13.59 -12.48
N ASN A 376 25.61 -13.48 -13.79
CA ASN A 376 26.35 -12.55 -14.65
C ASN A 376 25.98 -11.09 -14.33
N GLY A 377 27.01 -10.24 -14.19
CA GLY A 377 26.89 -8.80 -13.95
C GLY A 377 27.51 -8.00 -15.09
N SER A 378 28.46 -7.11 -14.79
CA SER A 378 29.23 -6.34 -15.79
C SER A 378 30.69 -6.77 -15.93
N GLN A 379 31.17 -7.63 -15.03
CA GLN A 379 32.56 -8.13 -15.08
C GLN A 379 32.76 -9.14 -16.22
N PHE A 380 33.91 -9.03 -16.89
CA PHE A 380 34.30 -9.92 -17.98
C PHE A 380 35.79 -10.25 -17.90
N PHE A 381 36.20 -11.29 -18.61
CA PHE A 381 37.60 -11.65 -18.75
C PHE A 381 37.95 -12.07 -20.18
N ILE A 382 39.22 -11.87 -20.53
CA ILE A 382 39.82 -12.27 -21.80
C ILE A 382 40.85 -13.36 -21.51
N THR A 383 40.77 -14.50 -22.22
CA THR A 383 41.71 -15.60 -22.02
C THR A 383 43.05 -15.37 -22.72
N PHE A 384 44.14 -15.78 -22.08
CA PHE A 384 45.47 -15.81 -22.71
C PHE A 384 45.82 -17.15 -23.35
N ARG A 385 45.18 -18.23 -22.88
CA ARG A 385 45.36 -19.60 -23.38
C ARG A 385 44.04 -20.35 -23.50
N PRO A 386 44.04 -21.52 -24.16
CA PRO A 386 42.92 -22.45 -24.12
C PRO A 386 42.65 -22.96 -22.69
N CYS A 387 41.43 -22.76 -22.19
CA CYS A 387 40.97 -23.03 -20.83
C CYS A 387 39.66 -23.83 -20.81
N LYS A 388 39.68 -25.06 -21.35
CA LYS A 388 38.50 -25.95 -21.46
C LYS A 388 37.71 -26.19 -20.15
N TYR A 389 38.35 -26.04 -18.99
CA TYR A 389 37.68 -26.24 -17.69
C TYR A 389 36.70 -25.11 -17.31
N LEU A 390 36.73 -23.99 -18.04
CA LEU A 390 35.78 -22.87 -17.92
C LEU A 390 34.53 -23.06 -18.81
N ASP A 391 34.55 -24.05 -19.70
CA ASP A 391 33.43 -24.35 -20.58
C ASP A 391 32.20 -24.74 -19.76
N ARG A 392 31.03 -24.24 -20.16
CA ARG A 392 29.75 -24.41 -19.46
C ARG A 392 29.71 -23.88 -18.02
N LYS A 393 30.70 -23.08 -17.62
CA LYS A 393 30.69 -22.31 -16.36
C LYS A 393 30.56 -20.83 -16.60
N HIS A 394 31.22 -20.32 -17.64
CA HIS A 394 31.19 -18.92 -18.03
C HIS A 394 30.56 -18.75 -19.41
N THR A 395 29.75 -17.72 -19.57
CA THR A 395 29.11 -17.36 -20.83
C THR A 395 30.14 -16.75 -21.77
N ILE A 396 30.44 -17.43 -22.89
CA ILE A 396 31.30 -16.90 -23.96
C ILE A 396 30.43 -16.00 -24.83
N PHE A 397 30.79 -14.74 -24.95
CA PHE A 397 30.00 -13.76 -25.71
C PHE A 397 30.81 -13.02 -26.78
N GLY A 398 32.11 -13.28 -26.92
CA GLY A 398 32.90 -12.73 -28.01
C GLY A 398 34.31 -13.28 -28.13
N LYS A 399 35.10 -12.65 -28.99
CA LYS A 399 36.55 -12.89 -29.13
C LYS A 399 37.29 -11.61 -29.50
N LEU A 400 38.59 -11.58 -29.22
CA LEU A 400 39.51 -10.57 -29.69
C LEU A 400 39.84 -10.82 -31.17
N VAL A 401 39.63 -9.81 -32.02
CA VAL A 401 39.94 -9.86 -33.46
C VAL A 401 41.13 -8.98 -33.82
N GLY A 402 41.41 -7.93 -33.03
CA GLY A 402 42.56 -7.05 -33.23
C GLY A 402 43.12 -6.54 -31.91
N GLY A 403 44.41 -6.19 -31.88
CA GLY A 403 45.10 -5.79 -30.65
C GLY A 403 45.75 -6.94 -29.89
N GLN A 404 46.13 -8.03 -30.58
CA GLN A 404 46.86 -9.15 -29.95
C GLN A 404 48.21 -8.70 -29.37
N ASP A 405 48.85 -7.70 -29.99
CA ASP A 405 50.09 -7.10 -29.50
C ASP A 405 49.88 -6.40 -28.15
N THR A 406 48.80 -5.63 -28.02
CA THR A 406 48.39 -5.00 -26.76
C THR A 406 48.08 -6.04 -25.69
N LEU A 407 47.35 -7.10 -26.04
CA LEU A 407 47.07 -8.20 -25.11
C LEU A 407 48.37 -8.87 -24.62
N THR A 408 49.33 -9.06 -25.52
CA THR A 408 50.65 -9.65 -25.20
C THR A 408 51.52 -8.70 -24.38
N ALA A 409 51.43 -7.38 -24.60
CA ALA A 409 52.11 -6.39 -23.79
C ALA A 409 51.56 -6.38 -22.35
N ILE A 410 50.23 -6.44 -22.20
CA ILE A 410 49.56 -6.51 -20.89
C ILE A 410 49.93 -7.79 -20.14
N GLU A 411 50.04 -8.93 -20.83
CA GLU A 411 50.42 -10.20 -20.22
C GLU A 411 51.85 -10.22 -19.64
N LYS A 412 52.77 -9.43 -20.22
CA LYS A 412 54.15 -9.33 -19.74
C LYS A 412 54.30 -8.53 -18.45
N LEU A 413 53.28 -7.78 -18.04
CA LEU A 413 53.32 -6.96 -16.83
C LEU A 413 53.53 -7.81 -15.58
N GLU A 414 54.24 -7.25 -14.61
CA GLU A 414 54.37 -7.85 -13.29
C GLU A 414 53.06 -7.68 -12.51
N THR A 415 52.79 -8.65 -11.64
CA THR A 415 51.59 -8.76 -10.83
C THR A 415 51.98 -8.78 -9.37
N GLU A 416 51.22 -8.09 -8.53
CA GLU A 416 51.42 -8.10 -7.09
C GLU A 416 51.13 -9.49 -6.49
N GLU A 417 52.00 -9.95 -5.59
CA GLU A 417 51.84 -11.23 -4.91
C GLU A 417 50.64 -11.16 -3.93
N GLY A 418 49.59 -11.94 -4.22
CA GLY A 418 48.41 -12.11 -3.35
C GLY A 418 47.10 -11.51 -3.86
N THR A 419 47.16 -10.40 -4.61
CA THR A 419 45.98 -9.73 -5.20
C THR A 419 45.80 -10.02 -6.69
N ASP A 420 46.80 -10.64 -7.34
CA ASP A 420 46.86 -10.84 -8.80
C ASP A 420 46.66 -9.52 -9.59
N ALA A 421 46.85 -8.36 -8.96
CA ALA A 421 46.66 -7.06 -9.55
C ALA A 421 47.92 -6.66 -10.34
N PRO A 422 47.80 -6.08 -11.55
CA PRO A 422 48.97 -5.64 -12.30
C PRO A 422 49.63 -4.45 -11.60
N THR A 423 50.96 -4.50 -11.46
CA THR A 423 51.75 -3.44 -10.79
C THR A 423 51.60 -2.10 -11.51
N VAL A 424 51.54 -2.13 -12.84
CA VAL A 424 51.15 -0.97 -13.65
C VAL A 424 49.67 -1.09 -13.98
N PRO A 425 48.82 -0.15 -13.53
CA PRO A 425 47.38 -0.25 -13.72
C PRO A 425 47.03 -0.19 -15.21
N VAL A 426 46.36 -1.24 -15.69
CA VAL A 426 45.78 -1.27 -17.04
C VAL A 426 44.38 -0.70 -16.96
N VAL A 427 44.13 0.41 -17.65
CA VAL A 427 42.87 1.17 -17.57
C VAL A 427 42.23 1.27 -18.94
N VAL A 428 40.92 1.04 -19.01
CA VAL A 428 40.10 1.33 -20.18
C VAL A 428 39.78 2.83 -20.17
N LEU A 429 40.38 3.58 -21.09
CA LEU A 429 40.16 5.03 -21.20
C LEU A 429 38.76 5.33 -21.73
N ARG A 430 38.39 4.62 -22.81
CA ARG A 430 37.05 4.71 -23.42
C ARG A 430 36.68 3.43 -24.15
N ALA A 431 35.39 3.13 -24.21
CA ALA A 431 34.83 2.10 -25.06
C ALA A 431 34.11 2.74 -26.25
N GLU A 432 34.39 2.27 -27.46
CA GLU A 432 33.76 2.73 -28.69
C GLU A 432 33.02 1.57 -29.35
N VAL A 433 31.72 1.74 -29.58
CA VAL A 433 30.88 0.77 -30.28
C VAL A 433 30.89 1.12 -31.77
N PHE A 434 31.38 0.21 -32.62
CA PHE A 434 31.41 0.40 -34.06
C PHE A 434 30.15 -0.10 -34.75
N VAL A 435 29.65 -1.24 -34.30
CA VAL A 435 28.46 -1.90 -34.86
C VAL A 435 27.60 -2.32 -33.69
N ASP A 436 26.45 -1.66 -33.54
CA ASP A 436 25.38 -2.08 -32.63
C ASP A 436 24.28 -2.79 -33.42
N PRO A 437 24.18 -4.12 -33.34
CA PRO A 437 23.17 -4.87 -34.07
C PRO A 437 21.80 -4.88 -33.36
N PHE A 438 21.70 -4.37 -32.12
CA PHE A 438 20.45 -4.36 -31.35
C PHE A 438 19.57 -3.15 -31.71
N GLU A 439 20.15 -1.98 -31.96
CA GLU A 439 19.38 -0.81 -32.41
C GLU A 439 18.63 -1.06 -33.74
N GLU A 440 19.28 -1.73 -34.68
CA GLU A 440 18.65 -2.10 -35.96
C GLU A 440 17.46 -3.05 -35.71
N ALA A 441 17.65 -4.07 -34.87
CA ALA A 441 16.61 -5.03 -34.53
C ALA A 441 15.42 -4.37 -33.82
N GLU A 442 15.66 -3.40 -32.94
CA GLU A 442 14.59 -2.64 -32.27
C GLU A 442 13.77 -1.80 -33.24
N LYS A 443 14.44 -1.09 -34.15
CA LYS A 443 13.78 -0.28 -35.19
C LYS A 443 12.93 -1.16 -36.11
N GLU A 444 13.42 -2.35 -36.49
CA GLU A 444 12.66 -3.33 -37.27
C GLU A 444 11.41 -3.85 -36.53
N VAL A 445 11.54 -4.19 -35.24
CA VAL A 445 10.40 -4.61 -34.39
C VAL A 445 9.35 -3.52 -34.28
N GLN A 446 9.77 -2.27 -34.04
CA GLN A 446 8.85 -1.15 -33.91
C GLN A 446 8.15 -0.82 -35.22
N ALA A 447 8.85 -0.87 -36.35
CA ALA A 447 8.27 -0.67 -37.67
C ALA A 447 7.21 -1.73 -37.99
N GLU A 448 7.52 -3.01 -37.73
CA GLU A 448 6.56 -4.10 -37.97
C GLU A 448 5.34 -4.01 -37.04
N ARG A 449 5.54 -3.68 -35.75
CA ARG A 449 4.44 -3.42 -34.80
C ARG A 449 3.54 -2.28 -35.29
N ALA A 450 4.13 -1.19 -35.79
CA ALA A 450 3.37 -0.07 -36.34
C ALA A 450 2.59 -0.42 -37.61
N GLU A 451 3.15 -1.26 -38.49
CA GLU A 451 2.43 -1.75 -39.67
C GLU A 451 1.25 -2.66 -39.31
N ILE A 452 1.45 -3.58 -38.37
CA ILE A 452 0.40 -4.48 -37.90
C ILE A 452 -0.75 -3.68 -37.27
N LEU A 453 -0.44 -2.66 -36.45
CA LEU A 453 -1.45 -1.76 -35.86
C LEU A 453 -2.25 -1.00 -36.94
N LYS A 454 -1.57 -0.56 -38.01
CA LYS A 454 -2.23 0.10 -39.16
C LYS A 454 -3.14 -0.87 -39.94
N LYS A 455 -2.77 -2.15 -40.05
CA LYS A 455 -3.61 -3.18 -40.70
C LYS A 455 -4.82 -3.54 -39.85
N THR A 456 -4.62 -3.82 -38.56
CA THR A 456 -5.73 -4.16 -37.64
C THR A 456 -6.73 -3.01 -37.45
N SER A 457 -6.28 -1.76 -37.39
CA SER A 457 -7.20 -0.60 -37.32
C SER A 457 -8.02 -0.41 -38.60
N LYS A 458 -7.43 -0.65 -39.79
CA LYS A 458 -8.16 -0.64 -41.07
C LYS A 458 -9.18 -1.78 -41.17
N ASP A 459 -8.81 -2.98 -40.73
CA ASP A 459 -9.71 -4.14 -40.73
C ASP A 459 -10.84 -3.97 -39.70
N ALA A 460 -10.57 -3.39 -38.53
CA ALA A 460 -11.58 -3.07 -37.52
C ALA A 460 -12.57 -2.01 -38.02
N ALA A 461 -12.10 -0.96 -38.71
CA ALA A 461 -12.96 0.04 -39.33
C ALA A 461 -13.84 -0.57 -40.43
N ARG A 462 -13.29 -1.49 -41.23
CA ARG A 462 -14.04 -2.22 -42.26
C ARG A 462 -15.10 -3.15 -41.64
N LEU A 463 -14.78 -3.84 -40.55
CA LEU A 463 -15.70 -4.74 -39.85
C LEU A 463 -16.82 -3.99 -39.10
N ALA A 464 -16.53 -2.79 -38.58
CA ALA A 464 -17.53 -1.91 -37.98
C ALA A 464 -18.53 -1.41 -39.02
N SER A 465 -18.06 -1.02 -40.20
CA SER A 465 -18.93 -0.59 -41.31
C SER A 465 -19.83 -1.71 -41.83
N SER A 466 -19.38 -2.98 -41.81
CA SER A 466 -20.22 -4.12 -42.18
C SER A 466 -21.27 -4.49 -41.13
N LYS A 467 -20.98 -4.28 -39.83
CA LYS A 467 -21.95 -4.54 -38.75
C LYS A 467 -23.06 -3.50 -38.69
N GLU A 468 -22.80 -2.25 -39.06
CA GLU A 468 -23.86 -1.24 -39.22
C GLU A 468 -24.81 -1.58 -40.39
N ALA A 469 -24.30 -2.20 -41.47
CA ALA A 469 -25.13 -2.68 -42.57
C ALA A 469 -26.01 -3.89 -42.18
N GLU A 470 -25.54 -4.77 -41.29
CA GLU A 470 -26.30 -5.93 -40.79
C GLU A 470 -27.33 -5.56 -39.69
N ALA A 471 -27.09 -4.49 -38.93
CA ALA A 471 -28.01 -4.00 -37.89
C ALA A 471 -29.30 -3.35 -38.46
N LEU A 472 -29.32 -3.02 -39.76
CA LEU A 472 -30.47 -2.38 -40.42
C LEU A 472 -31.56 -3.36 -40.92
N SER A 473 -31.34 -4.68 -40.87
CA SER A 473 -32.36 -5.67 -41.25
C SER A 473 -32.95 -6.38 -40.04
N LYS A 474 -33.94 -5.77 -39.38
CA LYS A 474 -34.80 -6.46 -38.39
C LYS A 474 -35.67 -7.51 -39.11
N PRO A 475 -35.78 -8.76 -38.61
CA PRO A 475 -36.75 -9.71 -39.15
C PRO A 475 -38.18 -9.25 -38.80
N LYS A 476 -39.09 -9.23 -39.78
CA LYS A 476 -40.50 -8.90 -39.58
C LYS A 476 -41.18 -10.01 -38.76
N ALA A 477 -41.83 -9.62 -37.66
CA ALA A 477 -42.64 -10.52 -36.84
C ALA A 477 -44.07 -10.61 -37.42
N ASN A 478 -44.47 -11.81 -37.86
CA ASN A 478 -45.87 -12.12 -38.17
C ASN A 478 -46.40 -13.14 -37.15
N GLY A 479 -47.52 -12.82 -36.49
CA GLY A 479 -48.37 -13.79 -35.81
C GLY A 479 -48.78 -13.42 -34.37
N THR A 480 -50.05 -13.09 -34.18
CA THR A 480 -50.72 -12.88 -32.89
C THR A 480 -51.20 -14.21 -32.30
N GLY A 481 -50.60 -14.65 -31.20
CA GLY A 481 -51.04 -15.84 -30.45
C GLY A 481 -50.39 -15.90 -29.06
N VAL A 482 -51.16 -16.32 -28.05
CA VAL A 482 -50.82 -16.28 -26.62
C VAL A 482 -49.68 -17.26 -26.31
N GLY A 483 -48.45 -16.74 -26.27
CA GLY A 483 -47.24 -17.46 -25.87
C GLY A 483 -46.15 -16.53 -25.35
N LYS A 484 -46.54 -15.37 -24.77
CA LYS A 484 -45.66 -14.20 -24.62
C LYS A 484 -44.77 -14.21 -23.37
N TYR A 485 -44.90 -15.17 -22.45
CA TYR A 485 -44.14 -15.15 -21.19
C TYR A 485 -43.64 -16.52 -20.66
N MET A 486 -43.66 -17.59 -21.47
CA MET A 486 -43.04 -18.85 -21.06
C MET A 486 -41.69 -19.05 -21.75
N LYS A 487 -40.59 -18.74 -21.06
CA LYS A 487 -39.27 -19.30 -21.40
C LYS A 487 -39.18 -20.66 -20.73
N SER A 488 -39.61 -21.71 -21.41
CA SER A 488 -39.26 -23.08 -21.07
C SER A 488 -37.80 -23.32 -21.46
N ALA A 489 -36.99 -23.66 -20.47
CA ALA A 489 -35.69 -24.27 -20.69
C ALA A 489 -35.85 -25.58 -21.48
N ALA A 490 -34.85 -25.85 -22.34
CA ALA A 490 -34.63 -27.05 -23.14
C ALA A 490 -35.49 -27.23 -24.40
N ALA A 491 -34.90 -26.94 -25.58
CA ALA A 491 -34.33 -28.00 -26.42
C ALA A 491 -33.83 -27.48 -27.78
N VAL A 492 -32.54 -27.69 -28.01
CA VAL A 492 -31.94 -28.28 -29.23
C VAL A 492 -32.08 -27.52 -30.55
N ASN A 493 -30.91 -27.00 -30.94
CA ASN A 493 -30.50 -26.59 -32.28
C ASN A 493 -30.97 -27.54 -33.39
N LYS A 494 -31.63 -26.97 -34.40
CA LYS A 494 -31.63 -27.47 -35.77
C LYS A 494 -31.47 -26.28 -36.72
N ARG A 495 -30.23 -26.03 -37.17
CA ARG A 495 -29.96 -25.29 -38.41
C ARG A 495 -29.33 -26.27 -39.40
N GLN A 496 -30.07 -26.54 -40.46
CA GLN A 496 -29.60 -27.14 -41.69
C GLN A 496 -28.84 -26.08 -42.50
N GLY A 497 -27.73 -26.44 -43.13
CA GLY A 497 -27.00 -25.58 -44.06
C GLY A 497 -25.57 -26.04 -44.33
N LYS A 498 -25.45 -26.98 -45.27
CA LYS A 498 -24.29 -27.57 -45.95
C LYS A 498 -22.92 -26.84 -45.88
N ILE A 499 -21.88 -27.61 -45.59
CA ILE A 499 -20.53 -27.43 -46.14
C ILE A 499 -20.21 -28.73 -46.89
N GLU A 500 -19.84 -28.62 -48.17
CA GLU A 500 -19.36 -29.70 -49.02
C GLU A 500 -17.88 -30.02 -48.69
N ASP A 501 -17.55 -31.31 -48.67
CA ASP A 501 -16.21 -31.91 -48.53
C ASP A 501 -15.27 -31.44 -49.67
N VAL A 502 -13.92 -31.54 -49.65
CA VAL A 502 -13.05 -32.75 -49.68
C VAL A 502 -11.54 -32.33 -49.53
N PRO A 503 -10.51 -33.21 -49.44
CA PRO A 503 -10.00 -33.95 -48.27
C PRO A 503 -8.47 -33.80 -48.01
N PHE A 504 -7.97 -34.37 -46.90
CA PHE A 504 -6.62 -34.96 -46.89
C PHE A 504 -6.57 -36.21 -45.99
N GLU A 505 -6.16 -37.34 -46.57
CA GLU A 505 -6.10 -38.65 -45.93
C GLU A 505 -4.91 -38.81 -44.96
N ALA A 506 -5.12 -39.55 -43.88
CA ALA A 506 -4.05 -40.27 -43.20
C ALA A 506 -4.53 -41.68 -42.80
N ALA A 507 -3.64 -42.64 -43.01
CA ALA A 507 -3.90 -44.05 -43.11
C ALA A 507 -4.27 -44.77 -41.79
N LYS A 508 -4.99 -45.89 -41.98
CA LYS A 508 -5.51 -46.86 -41.01
C LYS A 508 -4.47 -47.38 -40.00
N LYS A 509 -4.93 -47.68 -38.76
CA LYS A 509 -4.60 -48.96 -38.10
C LYS A 509 -5.65 -49.43 -37.06
N LYS A 510 -6.10 -50.66 -37.35
CA LYS A 510 -6.85 -51.75 -36.67
C LYS A 510 -7.43 -51.63 -35.25
N LYS A 511 -8.63 -52.23 -35.14
CA LYS A 511 -9.49 -52.54 -33.97
C LYS A 511 -8.86 -53.55 -32.98
N PHE A 512 -9.22 -53.44 -31.70
CA PHE A 512 -9.45 -54.60 -30.81
C PHE A 512 -10.60 -54.32 -29.82
N ALA A 513 -11.30 -55.39 -29.44
CA ALA A 513 -12.63 -55.41 -28.82
C ALA A 513 -12.64 -55.22 -27.29
N ARG A 514 -13.82 -54.83 -26.78
CA ARG A 514 -14.20 -54.67 -25.36
C ARG A 514 -13.96 -55.93 -24.52
N ALA A 515 -13.36 -55.76 -23.34
CA ALA A 515 -13.47 -56.69 -22.21
C ALA A 515 -14.00 -55.91 -20.98
N GLY A 516 -15.07 -56.44 -20.37
CA GLY A 516 -15.71 -55.88 -19.18
C GLY A 516 -14.93 -56.18 -17.90
N LEU A 517 -15.08 -55.31 -16.90
CA LEU A 517 -14.47 -55.42 -15.57
C LEU A 517 -14.99 -56.67 -14.82
N GLY A 518 -14.06 -57.51 -14.37
CA GLY A 518 -14.30 -58.65 -13.49
C GLY A 518 -13.97 -58.35 -12.02
N ASP A 519 -14.48 -59.24 -11.16
CA ASP A 519 -14.65 -59.19 -9.71
C ASP A 519 -13.37 -59.10 -8.85
N PHE A 520 -13.47 -58.46 -7.67
CA PHE A 520 -12.38 -58.06 -6.76
C PHE A 520 -12.25 -58.93 -5.49
N SER A 521 -12.59 -60.21 -5.55
CA SER A 521 -12.37 -61.13 -4.41
C SER A 521 -10.98 -61.76 -4.47
N LYS A 522 -10.04 -61.20 -3.69
CA LYS A 522 -8.66 -61.67 -3.35
C LYS A 522 -7.56 -60.66 -3.72
N TRP A 523 -7.63 -59.48 -3.11
CA TRP A 523 -6.41 -58.80 -2.65
C TRP A 523 -6.38 -58.88 -1.13
#